data_AF-A0A9E1VD22-F1
#
_entry.id   AF-A0A9E1VD22-F1
#
_cell.length_a   1.000
_cell.length_b   1.000
_cell.length_c   1.000
_cell.angle_alpha   90.00
_cell.angle_beta   90.00
_cell.angle_gamma   90.00
#
_symmetry.space_group_name_H-M   'P 1'
#
loop_
_entity.id
_entity.type
_entity.pdbx_description
1 polymer ?
#
loop_
_entity_poly.entity_id
_entity_poly.type
_entity_poly.pdbx_seq_one_letter_code
_entity_poly.pdbx_strand_id
1 'polypeptide(L)'
;FLKEVLKIVPSMKLDDLDFADHTTGVRPQLIDEKNAELLMGAAKFSDGDGVIFNMTPSPGATSAFANAAEDLVTVTEYLGRTIHQESYKDVFQVNAT
;
A
#
# COMPACT_ATOMS: atom_id res chain seq x y z
N PHE A 1 -2.08 12.65 -23.34
CA PHE A 1 -3.05 11.89 -22.52
C PHE A 1 -4.20 11.35 -23.36
N LEU A 2 -5.11 12.18 -23.90
CA LEU A 2 -6.28 11.72 -24.68
C LEU A 2 -5.94 10.70 -25.78
N LYS A 3 -4.91 10.96 -26.59
CA LYS A 3 -4.42 10.01 -27.63
C LYS A 3 -4.12 8.61 -27.10
N GLU A 4 -3.60 8.49 -25.88
CA GLU A 4 -3.30 7.20 -25.25
C GLU A 4 -4.57 6.53 -24.74
N VAL A 5 -5.49 7.31 -24.14
CA VAL A 5 -6.78 6.80 -23.65
C VAL A 5 -7.67 6.28 -24.77
N LEU A 6 -7.62 6.91 -25.95
CA LEU A 6 -8.38 6.48 -27.14
C LEU A 6 -8.06 5.04 -27.59
N LYS A 7 -6.93 4.47 -27.17
CA LYS A 7 -6.60 3.05 -27.41
C LYS A 7 -7.51 2.09 -26.64
N ILE A 8 -8.07 2.52 -25.51
CA ILE A 8 -8.91 1.73 -24.60
C ILE A 8 -10.37 2.19 -24.66
N VAL A 9 -10.61 3.51 -24.72
CA VAL A 9 -11.95 4.12 -24.76
C VAL A 9 -12.05 5.03 -25.99
N PRO A 10 -12.36 4.49 -27.19
CA PRO A 10 -12.30 5.25 -28.45
C PRO A 10 -13.34 6.38 -28.57
N SER A 11 -14.41 6.34 -27.77
CA SER A 11 -15.48 7.33 -27.79
C SER A 11 -15.20 8.58 -26.96
N MET A 12 -14.14 8.59 -26.15
CA MET A 12 -13.80 9.71 -25.27
C MET A 12 -13.43 10.96 -26.07
N LYS A 13 -13.96 12.10 -25.65
CA LYS A 13 -13.72 13.42 -26.24
C LYS A 13 -12.89 14.29 -25.30
N LEU A 14 -12.37 15.40 -25.82
CA LEU A 14 -11.63 16.35 -25.01
C LEU A 14 -12.52 16.95 -23.90
N ASP A 15 -13.78 17.25 -24.21
CA ASP A 15 -14.75 17.84 -23.27
C ASP A 15 -15.19 16.86 -22.17
N ASP A 16 -14.84 15.57 -22.28
CA ASP A 16 -15.03 14.58 -21.21
C ASP A 16 -13.90 14.61 -20.17
N LEU A 17 -12.86 15.42 -20.39
CA LEU A 17 -11.68 15.51 -19.53
C LEU A 17 -11.69 16.83 -18.74
N ASP A 18 -11.47 16.71 -17.44
CA ASP A 18 -11.10 17.83 -16.58
C ASP A 18 -9.75 17.54 -15.94
N PHE A 19 -8.82 18.49 -16.02
CA PHE A 19 -7.51 18.34 -15.42
C PHE A 19 -7.59 18.78 -13.96
N ALA A 20 -7.22 17.89 -13.05
CA ALA A 20 -7.24 18.21 -11.63
C ALA A 20 -6.29 19.37 -11.31
N ASP A 21 -6.85 20.47 -10.83
CA ASP A 21 -6.07 21.63 -10.37
C ASP A 21 -5.21 21.24 -9.17
N HIS A 22 -3.96 21.71 -9.18
CA HIS A 22 -2.99 21.57 -8.08
C HIS A 22 -2.75 20.14 -7.57
N THR A 23 -3.10 19.12 -8.35
CA THR A 23 -2.94 17.72 -7.95
C THR A 23 -1.68 17.13 -8.57
N THR A 24 -0.70 16.79 -7.74
CA THR A 24 0.51 16.05 -8.12
C THR A 24 0.78 14.95 -7.10
N GLY A 25 1.57 13.95 -7.48
CA GLY A 25 1.92 12.85 -6.59
C GLY A 25 3.26 12.24 -6.96
N VAL A 26 4.07 11.96 -5.95
CA VAL A 26 5.29 11.17 -6.08
C VAL A 26 5.00 9.77 -5.56
N ARG A 27 5.26 8.75 -6.38
CA ARG A 27 5.18 7.35 -5.92
C ARG A 27 6.56 6.94 -5.41
N PRO A 28 6.72 6.61 -4.12
CA PRO A 28 7.95 5.99 -3.66
C PRO A 28 8.11 4.66 -4.39
N GLN A 29 9.33 4.36 -4.83
CA GLN A 29 9.69 3.11 -5.50
C GLN A 29 10.93 2.57 -4.81
N LEU A 30 10.99 1.25 -4.63
CA LEU A 30 12.09 0.60 -3.96
C LEU A 30 13.02 -0.02 -5.01
N ILE A 31 14.33 0.22 -4.88
CA ILE A 31 15.33 -0.26 -5.82
C ILE A 31 16.30 -1.15 -5.04
N ASP A 32 16.55 -2.36 -5.55
CA ASP A 32 17.70 -3.15 -5.15
C ASP A 32 18.91 -2.68 -5.94
N GLU A 33 19.77 -1.90 -5.31
CA GLU A 33 20.96 -1.33 -5.96
C GLU A 33 21.99 -2.41 -6.35
N LYS A 34 22.04 -3.52 -5.62
CA LYS A 34 23.02 -4.59 -5.87
C LYS A 34 22.66 -5.35 -7.14
N ASN A 35 21.38 -5.65 -7.32
CA ASN A 35 20.87 -6.36 -8.49
C ASN A 35 20.44 -5.41 -9.61
N ALA A 36 20.38 -4.10 -9.36
CA ALA A 36 19.89 -3.07 -10.27
C ALA A 36 18.43 -3.32 -10.71
N GLU A 37 17.58 -3.71 -9.77
CA GLU A 37 16.19 -4.10 -10.03
C GLU A 37 15.18 -3.25 -9.27
N LEU A 38 14.03 -3.00 -9.90
CA LEU A 38 12.88 -2.39 -9.26
C LEU A 38 12.14 -3.45 -8.45
N LEU A 39 12.05 -3.28 -7.13
CA LEU A 39 11.30 -4.17 -6.27
C LEU A 39 9.81 -3.85 -6.34
N MET A 40 9.02 -4.87 -6.64
CA MET A 40 7.57 -4.78 -6.78
C MET A 40 6.87 -5.31 -5.54
N GLY A 41 5.80 -4.64 -5.11
CA GLY A 41 4.99 -5.06 -3.96
C GLY A 41 5.32 -4.33 -2.66
N ALA A 42 4.64 -4.70 -1.58
CA ALA A 42 4.86 -4.12 -0.26
C ALA A 42 6.24 -4.53 0.28
N ALA A 43 6.92 -3.58 0.92
CA ALA A 43 8.17 -3.80 1.62
C ALA A 43 7.99 -3.38 3.09
N LYS A 44 8.33 -4.28 4.00
CA LYS A 44 8.24 -4.07 5.44
C LYS A 44 9.58 -4.43 6.08
N PHE A 45 10.10 -3.52 6.89
CA PHE A 45 11.34 -3.71 7.65
C PHE A 45 11.07 -3.43 9.13
N SER A 46 11.51 -4.33 10.00
CA SER A 46 11.42 -4.20 11.46
C SER A 46 12.49 -5.06 12.09
N ASP A 47 13.25 -4.49 13.02
CA ASP A 47 14.31 -5.20 13.78
C ASP A 47 13.84 -5.59 15.20
N GLY A 48 12.55 -5.46 15.49
CA GLY A 48 11.98 -5.78 16.81
C GLY A 48 12.30 -4.76 17.90
N ASP A 49 12.83 -3.60 17.53
CA ASP A 49 13.20 -2.49 18.42
C ASP A 49 12.05 -1.50 18.68
N GLY A 50 10.88 -1.75 18.09
CA GLY A 50 9.68 -0.94 18.24
C GLY A 50 9.40 -0.02 17.07
N VAL A 51 10.15 -0.13 15.97
CA VAL A 51 9.95 0.65 14.75
C VAL A 51 9.60 -0.28 13.58
N ILE A 52 8.58 0.10 12.81
CA ILE A 52 8.21 -0.57 11.57
C ILE A 52 8.33 0.44 10.42
N PHE A 53 9.18 0.13 9.45
CA PHE A 53 9.22 0.83 8.17
C PHE A 53 8.33 0.08 7.19
N ASN A 54 7.12 0.60 6.97
CA ASN A 54 6.17 0.04 6.02
C ASN A 54 6.10 0.94 4.77
N MET A 55 6.39 0.37 3.61
CA MET A 55 6.30 1.05 2.33
C MET A 55 5.57 0.19 1.31
N THR A 56 4.64 0.77 0.57
CA THR A 56 4.01 0.08 -0.57
C THR A 56 3.97 0.98 -1.80
N PRO A 57 4.89 0.77 -2.78
CA PRO A 57 4.96 1.54 -4.03
C PRO A 57 3.66 1.52 -4.85
N SER A 58 3.05 0.34 -4.98
CA SER A 58 1.73 0.12 -5.60
C SER A 58 1.28 -1.34 -5.38
N PRO A 59 -0.02 -1.64 -5.20
CA PRO A 59 -1.14 -0.71 -4.98
C PRO A 59 -1.29 -0.38 -3.49
N GLY A 60 -0.77 0.78 -3.06
CA GLY A 60 -0.73 1.15 -1.63
C GLY A 60 -2.10 1.26 -0.98
N ALA A 61 -3.09 1.85 -1.68
CA ALA A 61 -4.44 1.96 -1.14
C ALA A 61 -5.13 0.60 -0.96
N THR A 62 -4.93 -0.31 -1.90
CA THR A 62 -5.55 -1.66 -1.86
C THR A 62 -4.96 -2.52 -0.75
N SER A 63 -3.65 -2.37 -0.48
CA SER A 63 -2.92 -3.16 0.52
C SER A 63 -2.92 -2.53 1.92
N ALA A 64 -3.31 -1.26 2.06
CA ALA A 64 -3.24 -0.53 3.32
C ALA A 64 -3.90 -1.25 4.49
N PHE A 65 -5.04 -1.90 4.25
CA PHE A 65 -5.79 -2.58 5.31
C PHE A 65 -5.17 -3.92 5.70
N ALA A 66 -4.61 -4.66 4.74
CA ALA A 66 -3.86 -5.89 5.02
C ALA A 66 -2.57 -5.58 5.80
N ASN A 67 -1.84 -4.53 5.38
CA ASN A 67 -0.65 -4.05 6.08
C ASN A 67 -0.98 -3.66 7.54
N ALA A 68 -2.10 -2.98 7.77
CA ALA A 68 -2.53 -2.59 9.11
C ALA A 68 -2.82 -3.80 10.02
N ALA A 69 -3.37 -4.89 9.46
CA ALA A 69 -3.62 -6.12 10.19
C ALA A 69 -2.30 -6.73 10.70
N GLU A 70 -1.31 -6.87 9.82
CA GLU A 70 0.02 -7.38 10.16
C GLU A 70 0.79 -6.47 11.13
N ASP A 71 0.72 -5.15 10.93
CA ASP A 71 1.38 -4.18 11.80
C ASP A 71 0.80 -4.19 13.22
N LEU A 72 -0.52 -4.41 13.36
CA LEU A 72 -1.15 -4.54 14.67
C LEU A 72 -0.62 -5.75 15.45
N VAL A 73 -0.40 -6.89 14.78
CA VAL A 73 0.22 -8.08 15.40
C VAL A 73 1.62 -7.72 15.91
N THR A 74 2.48 -7.19 15.04
CA THR A 74 3.86 -6.82 15.40
C THR A 74 3.91 -5.81 16.56
N VAL A 75 3.06 -4.77 16.53
CA VAL A 75 3.01 -3.75 17.60
C VAL A 75 2.54 -4.36 18.92
N THR A 76 1.53 -5.24 18.88
CA THR A 76 0.98 -5.84 20.10
C THR A 76 1.99 -6.78 20.77
N GLU A 77 2.71 -7.56 19.97
CA GLU A 77 3.81 -8.42 20.43
C GLU A 77 4.92 -7.60 21.10
N TYR A 78 5.39 -6.53 20.44
CA TYR A 78 6.41 -5.65 21.00
C TYR A 78 5.99 -5.04 22.34
N LEU A 79 4.72 -4.67 22.48
CA LEU A 79 4.16 -4.10 23.72
C LEU A 79 3.87 -5.15 24.81
N GLY A 80 4.06 -6.44 24.53
CA GLY A 80 3.71 -7.53 25.45
C GLY A 80 2.22 -7.59 25.76
N ARG A 81 1.37 -7.26 24.78
CA ARG A 81 -0.09 -7.25 24.91
C ARG A 81 -0.71 -8.41 24.13
N THR A 82 -2.03 -8.55 24.23
CA THR A 82 -2.79 -9.58 23.52
C THR A 82 -3.87 -8.94 22.67
N ILE A 83 -4.13 -9.52 21.49
CA ILE A 83 -5.18 -9.09 20.57
C ILE A 83 -6.49 -9.80 20.94
N HIS A 84 -7.58 -9.03 21.00
CA HIS A 84 -8.93 -9.60 21.09
C HIS A 84 -9.34 -10.20 19.74
N GLN A 85 -9.32 -11.54 19.66
CA GLN A 85 -9.39 -12.28 18.39
C GLN A 85 -10.69 -12.08 17.61
N GLU A 86 -11.83 -12.03 18.30
CA GLU A 86 -13.14 -11.86 17.65
C GLU A 86 -13.23 -10.49 16.97
N SER A 87 -12.87 -9.42 17.69
CA SER A 87 -12.87 -8.06 17.14
C SER A 87 -11.85 -7.88 16.01
N TYR A 88 -10.69 -8.53 16.12
CA TYR A 88 -9.69 -8.50 15.05
C TYR A 88 -10.24 -9.15 13.77
N LYS A 89 -10.86 -10.33 13.90
CA LYS A 89 -11.45 -11.04 12.77
C LYS A 89 -12.62 -10.27 12.16
N ASP A 90 -13.44 -9.60 12.95
CA ASP A 90 -14.54 -8.78 12.46
C ASP A 90 -14.05 -7.59 11.64
N VAL A 91 -12.95 -6.96 12.07
CA VAL A 91 -12.36 -5.81 11.39
C VAL A 91 -11.60 -6.24 10.13
N PHE A 92 -10.63 -7.15 10.26
CA PHE A 92 -9.69 -7.49 9.20
C PHE A 92 -10.11 -8.69 8.33
N GLN A 93 -11.15 -9.42 8.73
CA GLN A 93 -11.63 -10.64 8.04
C GLN A 93 -10.56 -11.73 7.89
N VAL A 94 -9.50 -11.67 8.72
CA VAL A 94 -8.42 -12.65 8.84
C VAL A 94 -8.15 -12.96 10.31
N ASN A 95 -7.46 -14.06 10.61
CA ASN A 95 -7.06 -14.37 11.99
C ASN A 95 -5.76 -13.62 12.34
N ALA A 96 -5.59 -13.23 13.61
CA ALA A 96 -4.30 -12.74 14.09
C ALA A 96 -3.40 -13.96 14.38
N THR A 97 -2.60 -14.34 13.39
CA THR A 97 -1.55 -15.37 13.50
C THR A 97 -0.21 -14.74 13.78
#